data_AF-A0AAN8KI29-F1
#
_entry.id   AF-A0AAN8KI29-F1
#
_cell.length_a   1.000
_cell.length_b   1.000
_cell.length_c   1.000
_cell.angle_alpha   90.00
_cell.angle_beta   90.00
_cell.angle_gamma   90.00
#
_symmetry.space_group_name_H-M   'P 1'
#
loop_
_entity.id
_entity.type
_entity.pdbx_description
1 polymer ?
#
loop_
_entity_poly.entity_id
_entity_poly.type
_entity_poly.pdbx_seq_one_letter_code
_entity_poly.pdbx_strand_id
1 'polypeptide(L)'
;MNSLALVVVVLVLTLVDESASLTCAKCNRGPCPSLPYYCYPTRTPCGCCDVCAGWIGDECSAFSPRCTPGLVCVNKRGEKKEVVEWYEISFGKGRCRLPYRRPHRYDDDSHDD
;
A
#
# COMPACT_ATOMS: atom_id res chain seq x y z
N MET A 1 -0.18 -45.62 -3.59
CA MET A 1 0.46 -44.32 -3.30
C MET A 1 1.16 -44.44 -1.96
N ASN A 2 2.49 -44.47 -1.94
CA ASN A 2 3.27 -44.83 -0.75
C ASN A 2 3.10 -43.78 0.35
N SER A 3 2.59 -44.21 1.52
CA SER A 3 2.44 -43.35 2.71
C SER A 3 3.75 -42.63 3.07
N LEU A 4 4.89 -43.29 2.89
CA LEU A 4 6.23 -42.71 3.03
C LEU A 4 6.49 -41.51 2.11
N ALA A 5 6.04 -41.56 0.85
CA ALA A 5 6.20 -40.44 -0.07
C ALA A 5 5.36 -39.23 0.35
N LEU A 6 4.17 -39.47 0.90
CA LEU A 6 3.28 -38.44 1.42
C LEU A 6 3.86 -37.75 2.66
N VAL A 7 4.44 -38.52 3.57
CA VAL A 7 5.15 -38.01 4.75
C VAL A 7 6.36 -37.16 4.35
N VAL A 8 7.15 -37.62 3.37
CA VAL A 8 8.31 -36.87 2.85
C VAL A 8 7.88 -35.55 2.21
N VAL A 9 6.80 -35.55 1.41
CA VAL A 9 6.29 -34.33 0.78
C VAL A 9 5.80 -33.31 1.82
N VAL A 10 5.04 -33.77 2.83
CA VAL A 10 4.58 -32.87 3.91
C VAL A 10 5.78 -32.31 4.68
N LEU A 11 6.78 -33.13 4.98
CA LEU A 11 7.99 -32.70 5.70
C LEU A 11 8.77 -31.63 4.93
N VAL A 12 8.93 -31.80 3.61
CA VAL A 12 9.58 -30.80 2.75
C VAL A 12 8.78 -29.49 2.74
N LEU A 13 7.46 -29.55 2.63
CA LEU A 13 6.62 -28.35 2.63
C LEU A 13 6.66 -27.57 3.95
N THR A 14 6.80 -28.25 5.10
CA THR A 14 6.90 -27.59 6.40
C THR A 14 8.30 -27.06 6.73
N LEU A 15 9.34 -27.59 6.09
CA LEU A 15 10.73 -27.12 6.27
C LEU A 15 11.05 -25.89 5.41
N VAL A 16 10.27 -25.65 4.35
CA VAL A 16 10.39 -24.45 3.52
C VAL A 16 9.47 -23.37 4.08
N ASP A 17 9.73 -22.94 5.32
CA ASP A 17 9.17 -21.71 5.89
C ASP A 17 10.25 -20.63 5.91
N GLU A 18 10.81 -20.32 4.74
CA GLU A 18 11.52 -19.07 4.55
C GLU A 18 10.50 -18.04 4.07
N SER A 19 9.77 -17.47 5.03
CA SER A 19 9.11 -16.18 4.81
C SER A 19 10.20 -15.12 4.64
N ALA A 20 10.78 -15.05 3.43
CA ALA A 20 11.66 -13.97 3.04
C ALA A 20 10.87 -12.68 3.17
N SER A 21 11.03 -12.00 4.30
CA SER A 21 10.55 -10.64 4.47
C SER A 21 11.26 -9.80 3.43
N LEU A 22 10.57 -9.52 2.32
CA LEU A 22 11.09 -8.72 1.23
C LEU A 22 11.37 -7.31 1.76
N THR A 23 12.60 -7.09 2.20
CA THR A 23 13.08 -5.80 2.66
C THR A 23 13.69 -5.08 1.46
N CYS A 24 13.39 -3.80 1.32
CA CYS A 24 14.03 -2.98 0.30
C CYS A 24 15.55 -2.94 0.54
N ALA A 25 16.32 -2.88 -0.53
CA ALA A 25 17.75 -2.65 -0.45
C ALA A 25 18.06 -1.36 0.34
N LYS A 26 19.20 -1.34 1.04
CA LYS A 26 19.64 -0.12 1.73
C LYS A 26 19.84 1.00 0.72
N CYS A 27 19.28 2.15 1.02
CA CYS A 27 19.40 3.37 0.23
C CYS A 27 20.86 3.86 0.29
N ASN A 28 21.56 3.83 -0.85
CA ASN A 28 22.86 4.46 -0.99
C ASN A 28 22.61 5.93 -1.36
N ARG A 29 22.89 6.85 -0.43
CA ARG A 29 22.54 8.28 -0.51
C ARG A 29 23.44 9.03 -1.49
N GLY A 30 23.38 8.67 -2.77
CA GLY A 30 23.88 9.53 -3.84
C GLY A 30 23.10 10.85 -3.92
N PRO A 31 23.50 11.79 -4.79
CA PRO A 31 22.80 13.05 -4.94
C PRO A 31 21.39 12.84 -5.51
N CYS A 32 20.38 13.17 -4.72
CA CYS A 32 18.98 13.19 -5.17
C CYS A 32 18.63 14.53 -5.81
N PRO A 33 17.70 14.55 -6.80
CA PRO A 33 17.22 15.80 -7.37
C PRO A 33 16.50 16.65 -6.30
N SER A 34 16.58 17.97 -6.43
CA SER A 34 15.79 18.88 -5.60
C SER A 34 14.33 18.86 -6.02
N LEU A 35 13.44 18.92 -5.03
CA LEU A 35 12.00 18.99 -5.27
C LEU A 35 11.56 20.45 -5.41
N PRO A 36 10.49 20.72 -6.18
CA PRO A 36 9.85 22.02 -6.18
C PRO A 36 9.20 22.33 -4.82
N TYR A 37 9.18 23.61 -4.45
CA TYR A 37 8.70 24.08 -3.12
C TYR A 37 7.20 23.87 -2.87
N TYR A 38 6.41 23.70 -3.93
CA TYR A 38 4.95 23.64 -3.84
C TYR A 38 4.41 22.22 -3.62
N CYS A 39 5.25 21.19 -3.61
CA CYS A 39 4.81 19.80 -3.52
C CYS A 39 5.15 19.17 -2.17
N TYR A 40 4.34 18.20 -1.76
CA TYR A 40 4.61 17.41 -0.56
C TYR A 40 5.63 16.31 -0.87
N PRO A 41 6.77 16.23 -0.15
CA PRO A 41 7.78 15.21 -0.40
C PRO A 41 7.31 13.82 0.04
N THR A 42 7.50 12.81 -0.80
CA THR A 42 7.23 11.40 -0.52
C THR A 42 8.22 10.49 -1.25
N ARG A 43 8.07 9.17 -1.14
CA ARG A 43 8.90 8.19 -1.87
C ARG A 43 8.04 7.16 -2.58
N THR A 44 8.56 6.65 -3.69
CA THR A 44 8.06 5.40 -4.28
C THR A 44 8.45 4.22 -3.39
N PRO A 45 7.77 3.07 -3.50
CA PRO A 45 8.19 1.86 -2.80
C PRO A 45 9.62 1.47 -3.17
N CYS A 46 10.45 1.23 -2.16
CA CYS A 46 11.89 1.02 -2.29
C CYS A 46 12.68 2.15 -2.97
N GLY A 47 12.06 3.31 -3.23
CA GLY A 47 12.73 4.50 -3.71
C GLY A 47 13.62 5.12 -2.62
N CYS A 48 14.81 5.56 -3.01
CA CYS A 48 15.78 6.18 -2.11
C CYS A 48 15.62 7.70 -2.03
N CYS A 49 15.28 8.34 -3.16
CA CYS A 49 15.08 9.78 -3.25
C CYS A 49 13.64 10.18 -3.01
N ASP A 50 13.47 11.40 -2.51
CA ASP A 50 12.15 12.01 -2.41
C ASP A 50 11.64 12.40 -3.81
N VAL A 51 10.32 12.38 -3.96
CA VAL A 51 9.55 12.76 -5.14
C VAL A 51 8.29 13.49 -4.68
N CYS A 52 7.61 14.19 -5.59
CA CYS A 52 6.35 14.84 -5.25
C CYS A 52 5.22 13.81 -5.06
N ALA A 53 4.42 14.01 -4.03
CA ALA A 53 3.18 13.28 -3.83
C ALA A 53 2.13 13.61 -4.89
N GLY A 54 1.23 12.66 -5.17
CA GLY A 54 0.14 12.85 -6.13
C GLY A 54 -0.93 13.81 -5.63
N TRP A 55 -1.48 14.63 -6.53
CA TRP A 55 -2.58 15.56 -6.28
C TRP A 55 -3.94 14.91 -6.57
N ILE A 56 -5.02 15.64 -6.29
CA ILE A 56 -6.37 15.16 -6.56
C ILE A 56 -6.54 14.83 -8.05
N GLY A 57 -7.01 13.63 -8.35
CA GLY A 57 -7.22 13.15 -9.71
C GLY A 57 -6.00 12.51 -10.38
N ASP A 58 -4.79 12.65 -9.81
CA ASP A 58 -3.59 11.99 -10.30
C ASP A 58 -3.71 10.47 -10.18
N GLU A 59 -3.04 9.77 -11.10
CA GLU A 59 -2.96 8.32 -11.08
C GLU A 59 -2.12 7.84 -9.89
N CYS A 60 -2.57 6.77 -9.24
CA CYS A 60 -1.87 6.15 -8.13
C CYS A 60 -1.98 4.62 -8.18
N SER A 61 -1.01 3.93 -7.57
CA SER A 61 -0.98 2.47 -7.45
C SER A 61 -0.13 2.05 -6.25
N ALA A 62 0.00 0.75 -6.01
CA ALA A 62 0.93 0.25 -5.01
C ALA A 62 2.40 0.56 -5.31
N PHE A 63 2.74 0.89 -6.56
CA PHE A 63 4.12 1.14 -7.04
C PHE A 63 4.41 2.62 -7.31
N SER A 64 3.39 3.49 -7.21
CA SER A 64 3.55 4.92 -7.42
C SER A 64 3.97 5.65 -6.14
N PRO A 65 4.37 6.93 -6.23
CA PRO A 65 4.40 7.81 -5.07
C PRO A 65 3.04 7.85 -4.38
N ARG A 66 3.02 8.12 -3.07
CA ARG A 66 1.78 8.29 -2.31
C ARG A 66 1.06 9.58 -2.72
N CYS A 67 -0.25 9.63 -2.48
CA CYS A 67 -1.01 10.87 -2.60
C CYS A 67 -0.62 11.88 -1.50
N THR A 68 -0.85 13.17 -1.78
CA THR A 68 -0.67 14.28 -0.83
C THR A 68 -1.50 14.03 0.44
N PRO A 69 -1.05 14.48 1.63
CA PRO A 69 -1.79 14.31 2.87
C PRO A 69 -3.26 14.74 2.75
N GLY A 70 -4.15 13.93 3.31
CA GLY A 70 -5.60 14.14 3.21
C GLY A 70 -6.24 13.54 1.95
N LEU A 71 -5.47 12.90 1.05
CA LEU A 71 -5.98 12.12 -0.07
C LEU A 71 -5.70 10.62 0.12
N VAL A 72 -6.52 9.79 -0.53
CA VAL A 72 -6.40 8.33 -0.57
C VAL A 72 -6.37 7.85 -2.02
N CYS A 73 -5.62 6.78 -2.28
CA CYS A 73 -5.66 6.10 -3.57
C CYS A 73 -6.88 5.18 -3.62
N VAL A 74 -7.75 5.40 -4.61
CA VAL A 74 -8.97 4.61 -4.81
C VAL A 74 -9.03 4.01 -6.20
N ASN A 75 -9.71 2.87 -6.35
CA ASN A 75 -9.94 2.26 -7.67
C ASN A 75 -10.89 3.15 -8.53
N LYS A 76 -11.23 2.69 -9.74
CA LYS A 76 -12.16 3.38 -10.64
C LYS A 76 -13.57 3.61 -10.03
N ARG A 77 -13.99 2.75 -9.11
CA ARG A 77 -15.27 2.84 -8.38
C ARG A 77 -15.23 3.79 -7.18
N GLY A 78 -14.05 4.31 -6.83
CA GLY A 78 -13.86 5.20 -5.68
C GLY A 78 -13.65 4.45 -4.36
N GLU A 79 -13.39 3.16 -4.40
CA GLU A 79 -13.19 2.31 -3.23
C GLU A 79 -11.70 2.26 -2.85
N LYS A 80 -11.44 2.27 -1.54
CA LYS A 80 -10.08 2.17 -0.97
C LYS A 80 -9.63 0.71 -0.94
N LYS A 81 -8.31 0.50 -0.84
CA LYS A 81 -7.68 -0.83 -0.74
C LYS A 81 -8.27 -1.75 0.32
N GLU A 82 -8.78 -1.20 1.42
CA GLU A 82 -9.42 -2.00 2.49
C GLU A 82 -10.71 -2.69 2.05
N VAL A 83 -11.36 -2.19 1.00
CA VAL A 83 -12.69 -2.64 0.55
C VAL A 83 -12.60 -3.43 -0.77
N VAL A 84 -11.43 -3.42 -1.42
CA VAL A 84 -11.25 -4.01 -2.75
C VAL A 84 -10.14 -5.04 -2.73
N GLU A 85 -10.23 -5.97 -3.67
CA GLU A 85 -9.16 -6.94 -3.88
C GLU A 85 -7.84 -6.22 -4.14
N TRP A 86 -6.78 -6.73 -3.54
CA TRP A 86 -5.48 -6.07 -3.54
C TRP A 86 -4.97 -5.77 -4.97
N TYR A 87 -5.29 -6.62 -5.96
CA TYR A 87 -4.86 -6.45 -7.34
C TYR A 87 -5.54 -5.28 -8.07
N GLU A 88 -6.75 -4.87 -7.66
CA GLU A 88 -7.50 -3.78 -8.29
C GLU A 88 -6.83 -2.42 -8.12
N ILE A 89 -5.98 -2.26 -7.11
CA ILE A 89 -5.20 -1.03 -6.85
C ILE A 89 -3.69 -1.29 -6.95
N SER A 90 -3.23 -2.52 -6.69
CA SER A 90 -1.80 -2.84 -6.74
C SER A 90 -1.30 -2.92 -8.19
N PHE A 91 -2.09 -3.49 -9.10
CA PHE A 91 -1.80 -3.49 -10.53
C PHE A 91 -2.74 -2.58 -11.32
N GLY A 92 -3.92 -2.29 -10.78
CA GLY A 92 -4.84 -1.32 -11.37
C GLY A 92 -4.39 0.12 -11.11
N LYS A 93 -4.56 0.97 -12.12
CA LYS A 93 -4.37 2.43 -12.04
C LYS A 93 -5.55 3.05 -11.27
N GLY A 94 -5.33 3.36 -10.00
CA GLY A 94 -6.25 4.12 -9.16
C GLY A 94 -6.12 5.62 -9.38
N ARG A 95 -6.87 6.42 -8.61
CA ARG A 95 -6.70 7.87 -8.54
C ARG A 95 -6.72 8.41 -7.12
N CYS A 96 -5.95 9.46 -6.88
CA CYS A 96 -5.95 10.19 -5.61
C CYS A 96 -7.28 10.96 -5.45
N ARG A 97 -8.01 10.73 -4.36
CA ARG A 97 -9.26 11.41 -4.02
C ARG A 97 -9.34 11.73 -2.53
N LEU A 98 -10.23 12.63 -2.15
CA LEU A 98 -10.56 12.83 -0.74
C LEU A 98 -11.08 11.52 -0.14
N PRO A 99 -10.75 11.21 1.13
CA PRO A 99 -11.32 10.06 1.81
C PRO A 99 -12.83 10.25 1.86
N TYR A 100 -13.58 9.32 1.28
CA TYR A 100 -15.02 9.26 1.52
C TYR A 100 -15.22 9.10 3.03
N ARG A 101 -15.65 10.17 3.71
CA ARG A 101 -16.21 10.05 5.05
C ARG A 101 -17.53 9.33 4.84
N ARG A 102 -17.68 8.09 5.35
CA ARG A 102 -19.03 7.70 5.76
C ARG A 102 -19.48 8.79 6.74
N PRO A 103 -20.72 9.30 6.67
CA PRO A 103 -21.26 10.05 7.79
C PRO A 103 -21.06 9.16 9.01
N HIS A 104 -20.28 9.64 9.98
CA HIS A 104 -20.20 8.99 11.28
C HIS A 104 -21.64 8.83 11.75
N ARG A 105 -22.09 7.59 11.90
CA ARG A 105 -23.20 7.32 12.79
C ARG A 105 -22.64 7.77 14.15
N TYR A 106 -23.22 8.85 14.67
CA TYR A 106 -23.02 9.25 16.05
C TYR A 106 -23.66 8.13 16.86
N ASP A 107 -22.87 7.13 17.23
CA ASP A 107 -23.31 6.16 18.23
C ASP A 107 -23.16 6.87 19.58
N ASP A 108 -24.29 7.41 20.03
CA ASP A 108 -24.50 7.98 21.35
C ASP A 108 -24.52 6.81 22.35
N ASP A 109 -23.38 6.57 23.00
CA ASP A 109 -23.31 5.75 24.21
C ASP A 109 -22.97 6.67 25.38
N SER A 110 -23.93 7.51 25.73
CA SER A 110 -24.00 8.16 27.05
C SER A 110 -24.52 7.13 28.05
N HIS A 111 -23.61 6.44 28.76
CA HIS A 111 -23.94 5.79 30.03
C HIS A 111 -23.49 6.73 31.15
N ASP A 112 -24.48 7.36 31.78
CA ASP A 112 -24.34 8.11 33.03
C ASP A 112 -23.94 7.16 34.18
N ASP A 113 -22.91 7.53 34.94
CA ASP A 113 -22.64 7.06 36.31
C ASP A 113 -22.75 8.26 37.27
#